data_AF-A0A9D4TNH7-F1
#
_entry.id   AF-A0A9D4TNH7-F1
#
_cell.length_a   1.000
_cell.length_b   1.000
_cell.length_c   1.000
_cell.angle_alpha   90.00
_cell.angle_beta   90.00
_cell.angle_gamma   90.00
#
_symmetry.space_group_name_H-M   'P 1'
#
loop_
_entity.id
_entity.type
_entity.pdbx_description
1 polymer ?
#
loop_
_entity_poly.entity_id
_entity_poly.type
_entity_poly.pdbx_seq_one_letter_code
_entity_poly.pdbx_strand_id
1 'polypeptide(L)'
;MMLSSACVGRSLEPVTGWQCAASSNSPGSDPPTSQHQQAQRHGLEQPLPPFRLWPATAQVALRTGVYIGLFGLATFCLPGATFGVLFDSRLVTEGWVRVGGVLATLFGWYYVGAALDDAAGRTPRCFYSATTSGRLFLSVAFAGLVAAKQCEPALLWLAAANLVSSLTMWRAVRQRVHAERHHVTGADS
;
A
#
# COMPACT_ATOMS: atom_id res chain seq x y z
N MET A 1 10.99 -35.69 29.59
CA MET A 1 12.05 -34.80 29.05
C MET A 1 11.50 -33.38 29.04
N MET A 2 11.89 -32.61 30.05
CA MET A 2 11.57 -31.20 30.24
C MET A 2 12.76 -30.37 29.79
N LEU A 3 12.59 -29.50 28.80
CA LEU A 3 13.48 -28.40 28.43
C LEU A 3 12.63 -27.43 27.60
N SER A 4 12.65 -26.12 27.73
CA SER A 4 13.10 -25.18 28.75
C SER A 4 12.57 -23.84 28.23
N SER A 5 11.59 -23.25 28.92
CA SER A 5 11.14 -21.87 28.67
C SER A 5 12.23 -20.90 29.08
N ALA A 6 12.82 -20.16 28.14
CA ALA A 6 13.57 -18.94 28.42
C ALA A 6 13.79 -18.10 27.15
N CYS A 7 13.02 -17.02 27.01
CA CYS A 7 13.43 -15.76 26.39
C CYS A 7 12.48 -14.71 26.97
N VAL A 8 12.73 -14.25 28.21
CA VAL A 8 13.54 -13.05 28.51
C VAL A 8 12.88 -11.82 27.93
N GLY A 9 12.20 -11.09 28.83
CA GLY A 9 11.48 -9.87 28.55
C GLY A 9 12.39 -8.79 27.98
N ARG A 10 11.94 -8.19 26.87
CA ARG A 10 12.35 -6.83 26.51
C ARG A 10 11.50 -5.88 27.33
N SER A 11 12.14 -5.24 28.31
CA SER A 11 11.63 -4.02 28.92
C SER A 11 11.31 -3.02 27.81
N LEU A 12 10.04 -2.64 27.70
CA LEU A 12 9.59 -1.48 26.95
C LEU A 12 10.06 -0.26 27.74
N GLU A 13 11.20 0.31 27.37
CA GLU A 13 11.53 1.66 27.81
C GLU A 13 10.53 2.64 27.20
N PRO A 14 9.96 3.56 27.99
CA PRO A 14 9.16 4.64 27.44
C PRO A 14 10.07 5.54 26.60
N VAL A 15 9.72 5.73 25.33
CA VAL A 15 10.34 6.73 24.45
C VAL A 15 9.92 8.12 24.92
N THR A 16 10.48 8.57 26.04
CA THR A 16 10.43 9.96 26.51
C THR A 16 11.63 10.69 25.95
N GLY A 17 11.48 11.25 24.75
CA GLY A 17 12.59 11.92 24.07
C GLY A 17 12.22 12.62 22.78
N TRP A 18 11.06 13.27 22.70
CA TRP A 18 10.84 14.29 21.67
C TRP A 18 11.58 15.56 22.10
N GLN A 19 12.91 15.53 22.03
CA GLN A 19 13.69 16.75 22.08
C GLN A 19 13.48 17.48 20.75
N CYS A 20 12.55 18.44 20.78
CA CYS A 20 12.49 19.50 19.79
C CYS A 20 13.82 20.25 19.82
N ALA A 21 14.75 19.87 18.93
CA ALA A 21 15.92 20.68 18.64
C ALA A 21 15.42 22.01 18.05
N ALA A 22 15.35 23.02 18.91
CA ALA A 22 15.20 24.41 18.51
C ALA A 22 16.46 24.80 17.73
N SER A 23 16.40 24.63 16.41
CA SER A 23 17.37 25.17 15.47
C SER A 23 17.35 26.69 15.59
N SER A 24 18.40 27.26 16.16
CA SER A 24 18.70 28.69 16.13
C SER A 24 18.75 29.18 14.67
N ASN A 25 17.85 30.09 14.32
CA ASN A 25 17.79 30.74 13.03
C ASN A 25 19.04 31.59 12.76
N SER A 26 19.85 31.18 11.77
CA SER A 26 20.74 32.10 11.05
C SER A 26 19.97 32.66 9.84
N PRO A 27 19.85 33.99 9.68
CA PRO A 27 19.28 34.59 8.47
C PRO A 27 20.36 34.59 7.37
N GLY A 28 20.51 33.44 6.71
CA GLY A 28 21.30 33.26 5.50
C GLY A 28 20.36 32.93 4.35
N SER A 29 20.12 33.91 3.50
CA SER A 29 19.25 33.87 2.34
C SER A 29 19.86 33.03 1.20
N ASP A 30 19.45 31.77 1.10
CA ASP A 30 19.45 30.99 -0.14
C ASP A 30 18.22 30.06 -0.09
N PRO A 31 17.35 30.02 -1.11
CA PRO A 31 16.18 29.16 -1.09
C PRO A 31 16.60 27.67 -1.16
N PRO A 32 16.34 26.84 -0.13
CA PRO A 32 16.76 25.43 -0.10
C PRO A 32 15.98 24.50 -1.06
N THR A 33 15.18 25.08 -1.97
CA THR A 33 14.16 24.36 -2.74
C THR A 33 14.74 23.54 -3.89
N SER A 34 15.87 23.93 -4.48
CA SER A 34 16.37 23.35 -5.73
C SER A 34 17.13 22.02 -5.54
N GLN A 35 17.93 21.86 -4.48
CA GLN A 35 18.74 20.65 -4.29
C GLN A 35 17.93 19.42 -3.83
N HIS A 36 16.97 19.59 -2.91
CA HIS A 36 16.10 18.50 -2.49
C HIS A 36 15.17 18.01 -3.61
N GLN A 37 14.75 18.92 -4.51
CA GLN A 37 13.85 18.60 -5.61
C GLN A 37 14.58 17.89 -6.77
N GLN A 38 15.84 18.24 -7.04
CA GLN A 38 16.69 17.50 -7.99
C GLN A 38 17.05 16.09 -7.48
N ALA A 39 17.36 15.93 -6.19
CA ALA A 39 17.61 14.60 -5.60
C ALA A 39 16.35 13.70 -5.65
N GLN A 40 15.16 14.26 -5.45
CA GLN A 40 13.90 13.53 -5.55
C GLN A 40 13.53 13.12 -6.98
N ARG A 41 13.93 13.89 -8.00
CA ARG A 41 13.73 13.53 -9.41
C ARG A 41 14.68 12.41 -9.85
N HIS A 42 15.95 12.43 -9.43
CA HIS A 42 16.90 11.36 -9.75
C HIS A 42 16.61 10.01 -9.06
N GLY A 43 15.95 10.01 -7.89
CA GLY A 43 15.57 8.78 -7.18
C GLY A 43 14.39 7.99 -7.79
N LEU A 44 13.69 8.55 -8.79
CA LEU A 44 12.53 7.91 -9.42
C LEU A 44 12.91 6.89 -10.51
N GLU A 45 14.07 7.06 -11.14
CA GLU A 45 14.51 6.23 -12.27
C GLU A 45 15.64 5.26 -11.91
N GLN A 46 16.08 5.22 -10.65
CA GLN A 46 17.07 4.22 -10.27
C GLN A 46 16.45 2.82 -10.41
N PRO A 47 17.03 1.95 -11.26
CA PRO A 47 16.56 0.59 -11.40
C PRO A 47 16.68 -0.12 -10.05
N LEU A 48 15.66 -0.91 -9.72
CA LEU A 48 15.69 -1.70 -8.49
C LEU A 48 16.92 -2.61 -8.49
N PRO A 49 17.63 -2.77 -7.35
CA PRO A 49 18.71 -3.72 -7.27
C PRO A 49 18.17 -5.13 -7.54
N PRO A 50 19.02 -6.08 -7.97
CA PRO A 50 18.61 -7.47 -8.14
C PRO A 50 18.03 -8.01 -6.83
N PHE A 51 16.98 -8.82 -6.92
CA PHE A 51 16.20 -9.32 -5.77
C PHE A 51 17.05 -9.93 -4.64
N ARG A 52 18.19 -10.53 -4.98
CA ARG A 52 19.13 -11.13 -4.01
C ARG A 52 19.77 -10.11 -3.06
N LEU A 53 19.84 -8.84 -3.46
CA LEU A 53 20.41 -7.74 -2.67
C LEU A 53 19.35 -6.98 -1.85
N TRP A 54 18.07 -7.36 -1.97
CA TRP A 54 17.02 -6.67 -1.23
C TRP A 54 17.15 -6.94 0.28
N PRO A 55 16.71 -5.99 1.14
CA PRO A 55 16.57 -6.25 2.56
C PRO A 55 15.71 -7.50 2.82
N ALA A 56 16.05 -8.26 3.86
CA ALA A 56 15.30 -9.49 4.19
C ALA A 56 13.80 -9.23 4.42
N THR A 57 13.46 -8.09 5.02
CA THR A 57 12.07 -7.63 5.20
C THR A 57 11.34 -7.46 3.88
N ALA A 58 11.97 -6.79 2.90
CA ALA A 58 11.41 -6.58 1.56
C ALA A 58 11.20 -7.91 0.81
N GLN A 59 12.17 -8.85 0.91
CA GLN A 59 12.05 -10.16 0.28
C GLN A 59 10.87 -10.96 0.83
N VAL A 60 10.73 -10.98 2.17
CA VAL A 60 9.61 -11.67 2.84
C VAL A 60 8.29 -10.99 2.49
N ALA A 61 8.22 -9.65 2.57
CA ALA A 61 7.02 -8.89 2.22
C ALA A 61 6.58 -9.13 0.77
N LEU A 62 7.52 -9.18 -0.20
CA LEU A 62 7.18 -9.45 -1.60
C LEU A 62 6.61 -10.86 -1.76
N ARG A 63 7.27 -11.88 -1.21
CA ARG A 63 6.79 -13.27 -1.29
C ARG A 63 5.42 -13.40 -0.66
N THR A 64 5.23 -12.77 0.50
CA THR A 64 3.96 -12.72 1.20
C THR A 64 2.87 -12.08 0.36
N GLY A 65 3.15 -10.90 -0.19
CA GLY A 65 2.22 -10.20 -1.05
C GLY A 65 1.83 -11.00 -2.28
N VAL A 66 2.81 -11.63 -2.96
CA VAL A 66 2.56 -12.42 -4.17
C VAL A 66 1.71 -13.65 -3.87
N TYR A 67 2.03 -14.44 -2.83
CA TYR A 67 1.23 -15.64 -2.56
C TYR A 67 -0.18 -15.30 -2.08
N ILE A 68 -0.34 -14.28 -1.21
CA ILE A 68 -1.67 -13.85 -0.74
C ILE A 68 -2.47 -13.30 -1.93
N GLY A 69 -1.82 -12.52 -2.81
CA GLY A 69 -2.42 -11.95 -4.00
C GLY A 69 -2.94 -13.01 -4.96
N LEU A 70 -2.11 -13.99 -5.29
CA LEU A 70 -2.49 -15.11 -6.18
C LEU A 70 -3.58 -15.98 -5.57
N PHE A 71 -3.49 -16.30 -4.27
CA PHE A 71 -4.50 -17.08 -3.58
C PHE A 71 -5.84 -16.32 -3.50
N GLY A 72 -5.81 -15.02 -3.23
CA GLY A 72 -6.98 -14.14 -3.25
C GLY A 72 -7.64 -14.11 -4.62
N LEU A 73 -6.85 -13.96 -5.69
CA LEU A 73 -7.35 -13.94 -7.05
C LEU A 73 -7.95 -15.30 -7.45
N ALA A 74 -7.28 -16.40 -7.12
CA ALA A 74 -7.79 -17.74 -7.33
C ALA A 74 -9.12 -17.96 -6.59
N THR A 75 -9.23 -17.46 -5.36
CA THR A 75 -10.46 -17.55 -4.56
C THR A 75 -11.59 -16.69 -5.10
N PHE A 76 -11.28 -15.53 -5.68
CA PHE A 76 -12.25 -14.70 -6.36
C PHE A 76 -12.80 -15.38 -7.63
N CYS A 77 -11.93 -15.98 -8.44
CA CYS A 77 -12.31 -16.62 -9.70
C CYS A 77 -12.98 -17.99 -9.50
N LEU A 78 -12.49 -18.78 -8.54
CA LEU A 78 -12.86 -20.18 -8.33
C LEU A 78 -13.16 -20.47 -6.84
N PRO A 79 -14.16 -19.80 -6.23
CA PRO A 79 -14.42 -19.88 -4.80
C PRO A 79 -14.68 -21.32 -4.31
N GLY A 80 -15.43 -22.12 -5.08
CA GLY A 80 -15.70 -23.52 -4.72
C GLY A 80 -14.46 -24.41 -4.70
N ALA A 81 -13.49 -24.16 -5.60
CA ALA A 81 -12.29 -24.98 -5.69
C ALA A 81 -11.23 -24.61 -4.64
N THR A 82 -11.10 -23.33 -4.28
CA THR A 82 -10.10 -22.92 -3.28
C THR A 82 -10.65 -23.00 -1.85
N PHE A 83 -11.86 -22.47 -1.62
CA PHE A 83 -12.46 -22.45 -0.29
C PHE A 83 -13.04 -23.81 0.09
N GLY A 84 -13.63 -24.53 -0.87
CA GLY A 84 -14.24 -25.85 -0.64
C GLY A 84 -13.25 -26.97 -0.29
N VAL A 85 -11.95 -26.76 -0.52
CA VAL A 85 -10.90 -27.70 -0.08
C VAL A 85 -10.64 -27.58 1.42
N LEU A 86 -10.81 -26.38 1.98
CA LEU A 86 -10.45 -26.07 3.37
C LEU A 86 -11.67 -26.00 4.29
N PHE A 87 -12.83 -25.62 3.75
CA PHE A 87 -14.04 -25.33 4.52
C PHE A 87 -15.29 -25.89 3.84
N ASP A 88 -16.33 -26.16 4.62
CA ASP A 88 -17.63 -26.53 4.07
C ASP A 88 -18.28 -25.31 3.39
N SER A 89 -18.33 -25.35 2.06
CA SER A 89 -18.89 -24.28 1.23
C SER A 89 -20.40 -24.11 1.40
N ARG A 90 -21.09 -25.02 2.09
CA ARG A 90 -22.53 -24.90 2.37
C ARG A 90 -22.85 -23.88 3.46
N LEU A 91 -21.86 -23.53 4.29
CA LEU A 91 -22.05 -22.63 5.43
C LEU A 91 -21.91 -21.15 5.07
N VAL A 92 -21.29 -20.82 3.93
CA VAL A 92 -20.98 -19.45 3.52
C VAL A 92 -21.40 -19.25 2.07
N THR A 93 -22.12 -18.17 1.76
CA THR A 93 -22.52 -17.91 0.38
C THR A 93 -21.31 -17.59 -0.49
N GLU A 94 -21.33 -18.04 -1.75
CA GLU A 94 -20.20 -17.87 -2.67
C GLU A 94 -19.81 -16.39 -2.86
N GLY A 95 -20.77 -15.48 -2.81
CA GLY A 95 -20.52 -14.04 -2.90
C GLY A 95 -19.58 -13.53 -1.82
N TRP A 96 -19.80 -13.93 -0.55
CA TRP A 96 -18.93 -13.53 0.56
C TRP A 96 -17.53 -14.14 0.47
N VAL A 97 -17.41 -15.35 -0.08
CA VAL A 97 -16.10 -15.95 -0.38
C VAL A 97 -15.34 -15.11 -1.41
N ARG A 98 -16.03 -14.65 -2.47
CA ARG A 98 -15.43 -13.77 -3.48
C ARG A 98 -15.02 -12.42 -2.90
N VAL A 99 -15.83 -11.83 -2.01
CA VAL A 99 -15.45 -10.61 -1.27
C VAL A 99 -14.15 -10.85 -0.49
N GLY A 100 -14.02 -11.98 0.21
CA GLY A 100 -12.77 -12.39 0.86
C GLY A 100 -11.60 -12.50 -0.11
N GLY A 101 -11.81 -13.10 -1.28
CA GLY A 101 -10.80 -13.18 -2.35
C GLY A 101 -10.33 -11.81 -2.85
N VAL A 102 -11.25 -10.86 -3.05
CA VAL A 102 -10.92 -9.47 -3.42
C VAL A 102 -10.07 -8.81 -2.34
N LEU A 103 -10.44 -8.94 -1.06
CA LEU A 103 -9.68 -8.37 0.05
C LEU A 103 -8.29 -8.99 0.20
N ALA A 104 -8.18 -10.31 0.04
CA ALA A 104 -6.88 -10.98 0.03
C ALA A 104 -6.01 -10.48 -1.13
N THR A 105 -6.57 -10.35 -2.33
CA THR A 105 -5.86 -9.79 -3.50
C THR A 105 -5.34 -8.38 -3.22
N LEU A 106 -6.20 -7.55 -2.60
CA LEU A 106 -5.88 -6.19 -2.21
C LEU A 106 -4.72 -6.14 -1.19
N PHE A 107 -4.76 -6.98 -0.15
CA PHE A 107 -3.65 -7.06 0.80
C PHE A 107 -2.36 -7.51 0.12
N GLY A 108 -2.43 -8.49 -0.78
CA GLY A 108 -1.29 -8.92 -1.57
C GLY A 108 -0.64 -7.75 -2.34
N TRP A 109 -1.47 -6.93 -2.98
CA TRP A 109 -1.02 -5.73 -3.69
C TRP A 109 -0.34 -4.70 -2.77
N TYR A 110 -0.85 -4.51 -1.56
CA TYR A 110 -0.25 -3.59 -0.57
C TYR A 110 1.12 -4.07 -0.09
N TYR A 111 1.27 -5.37 0.17
CA TYR A 111 2.55 -5.97 0.53
C TYR A 111 3.59 -5.83 -0.59
N VAL A 112 3.18 -6.02 -1.85
CA VAL A 112 4.07 -5.78 -3.01
C VAL A 112 4.51 -4.32 -3.05
N GLY A 113 3.57 -3.36 -2.89
CA GLY A 113 3.90 -1.94 -2.86
C GLY A 113 4.90 -1.57 -1.77
N ALA A 114 4.70 -2.09 -0.55
CA ALA A 114 5.63 -1.88 0.57
C ALA A 114 7.01 -2.50 0.31
N ALA A 115 7.05 -3.73 -0.21
CA ALA A 115 8.30 -4.40 -0.53
C ALA A 115 9.13 -3.64 -1.57
N LEU A 116 8.48 -3.02 -2.56
CA LEU A 116 9.15 -2.21 -3.58
C LEU A 116 9.75 -0.91 -3.02
N ASP A 117 9.09 -0.28 -2.05
CA ASP A 117 9.63 0.91 -1.38
C ASP A 117 10.82 0.54 -0.49
N ASP A 118 10.69 -0.53 0.30
CA ASP A 118 11.77 -1.03 1.16
C ASP A 118 12.99 -1.46 0.33
N ALA A 119 12.77 -2.16 -0.78
CA ALA A 119 13.83 -2.58 -1.69
C ALA A 119 14.59 -1.42 -2.32
N ALA A 120 13.91 -0.29 -2.54
CA ALA A 120 14.50 0.91 -3.09
C ALA A 120 15.11 1.82 -2.00
N GLY A 121 14.91 1.53 -0.71
CA GLY A 121 15.31 2.41 0.39
C GLY A 121 14.61 3.77 0.35
N ARG A 122 13.39 3.84 -0.19
CA ARG A 122 12.65 5.10 -0.41
C ARG A 122 11.56 5.30 0.64
N THR A 123 11.06 6.53 0.71
CA THR A 123 9.78 6.82 1.38
C THR A 123 8.64 6.04 0.72
N PRO A 124 7.52 5.74 1.44
CA PRO A 124 6.51 4.76 1.03
C PRO A 124 5.62 5.18 -0.16
N ARG A 125 6.22 5.45 -1.31
CA ARG A 125 5.55 5.96 -2.53
C ARG A 125 4.79 4.86 -3.26
N CYS A 126 5.42 3.70 -3.49
CA CYS A 126 4.78 2.54 -4.11
C CYS A 126 3.63 2.02 -3.26
N PHE A 127 3.74 2.02 -1.93
CA PHE A 127 2.66 1.68 -1.02
C PHE A 127 1.47 2.65 -1.13
N TYR A 128 1.70 3.96 -1.16
CA TYR A 128 0.61 4.93 -1.38
C TYR A 128 -0.05 4.78 -2.75
N SER A 129 0.72 4.49 -3.79
CA SER A 129 0.18 4.19 -5.11
C SER A 129 -0.63 2.88 -5.11
N ALA A 130 -0.15 1.85 -4.42
CA ALA A 130 -0.83 0.58 -4.25
C ALA A 130 -2.16 0.72 -3.50
N THR A 131 -2.20 1.53 -2.43
CA THR A 131 -3.45 1.81 -1.70
C THR A 131 -4.46 2.60 -2.52
N THR A 132 -4.01 3.55 -3.35
CA THR A 132 -4.90 4.31 -4.23
C THR A 132 -5.52 3.40 -5.31
N SER A 133 -4.67 2.69 -6.06
CA SER A 133 -5.12 1.74 -7.10
C SER A 133 -5.95 0.59 -6.51
N GLY A 134 -5.60 0.12 -5.32
CA GLY A 134 -6.33 -0.90 -4.60
C GLY A 134 -7.74 -0.47 -4.20
N ARG A 135 -7.94 0.76 -3.73
CA ARG A 135 -9.29 1.29 -3.44
C ARG A 135 -10.16 1.38 -4.69
N LEU A 136 -9.58 1.79 -5.83
CA LEU A 136 -10.29 1.79 -7.11
C LEU A 136 -10.68 0.36 -7.52
N PHE A 137 -9.75 -0.59 -7.43
CA PHE A 137 -10.02 -2.00 -7.68
C PHE A 137 -11.15 -2.53 -6.78
N LEU A 138 -11.11 -2.24 -5.48
CA LEU A 138 -12.12 -2.67 -4.52
C LEU A 138 -13.51 -2.12 -4.87
N SER A 139 -13.58 -0.84 -5.27
CA SER A 139 -14.81 -0.20 -5.72
C SER A 139 -15.42 -0.91 -6.94
N VAL A 140 -14.59 -1.15 -7.97
CA VAL A 140 -15.03 -1.83 -9.19
C VAL A 140 -15.44 -3.28 -8.92
N ALA A 141 -14.67 -4.01 -8.12
CA ALA A 141 -14.92 -5.40 -7.79
C ALA A 141 -16.24 -5.57 -7.02
N PHE A 142 -16.47 -4.75 -5.98
CA PHE A 142 -17.71 -4.79 -5.20
C PHE A 142 -18.93 -4.37 -6.01
N ALA A 143 -18.81 -3.32 -6.84
CA ALA A 143 -19.88 -2.93 -7.76
C ALA A 143 -20.21 -4.07 -8.74
N GLY A 144 -19.19 -4.76 -9.27
CA GLY A 144 -19.36 -5.92 -10.15
C GLY A 144 -20.05 -7.10 -9.48
N LEU A 145 -19.69 -7.42 -8.23
CA LEU A 145 -20.34 -8.50 -7.46
C LEU A 145 -21.82 -8.20 -7.18
N VAL A 146 -22.15 -6.96 -6.83
CA VAL A 146 -23.54 -6.54 -6.62
C VAL A 146 -24.31 -6.53 -7.95
N ALA A 147 -23.72 -6.03 -9.03
CA ALA A 147 -24.34 -6.06 -10.36
C ALA A 147 -24.63 -7.48 -10.85
N ALA A 148 -23.75 -8.44 -10.53
CA ALA A 148 -23.94 -9.86 -10.78
C ALA A 148 -24.92 -10.54 -9.81
N LYS A 149 -25.55 -9.79 -8.89
CA LYS A 149 -26.48 -10.27 -7.85
C LYS A 149 -25.88 -11.34 -6.92
N GLN A 150 -24.56 -11.31 -6.73
CA GLN A 150 -23.85 -12.29 -5.88
C GLN A 150 -23.76 -11.82 -4.42
N CYS A 151 -23.88 -10.52 -4.18
CA CYS A 151 -23.81 -9.93 -2.84
C CYS A 151 -24.90 -8.86 -2.63
N GLU A 152 -25.07 -8.47 -1.38
CA GLU A 152 -26.06 -7.50 -0.94
C GLU A 152 -25.75 -6.08 -1.44
N PRO A 153 -26.77 -5.27 -1.78
CA PRO A 153 -26.59 -3.91 -2.27
C PRO A 153 -25.90 -2.98 -1.28
N ALA A 154 -25.87 -3.34 0.01
CA ALA A 154 -25.14 -2.61 1.04
C ALA A 154 -23.63 -2.47 0.74
N LEU A 155 -23.03 -3.40 -0.02
CA LEU A 155 -21.63 -3.28 -0.47
C LEU A 155 -21.37 -2.06 -1.37
N LEU A 156 -22.41 -1.50 -2.00
CA LEU A 156 -22.26 -0.29 -2.83
C LEU A 156 -21.84 0.92 -2.00
N TRP A 157 -22.19 0.99 -0.71
CA TRP A 157 -21.71 2.04 0.18
C TRP A 157 -20.20 1.96 0.37
N LEU A 158 -19.68 0.74 0.59
CA LEU A 158 -18.23 0.50 0.67
C LEU A 158 -17.54 0.81 -0.67
N ALA A 159 -18.15 0.42 -1.79
CA ALA A 159 -17.62 0.73 -3.11
C ALA A 159 -17.54 2.25 -3.36
N ALA A 160 -18.58 3.00 -2.99
CA ALA A 160 -18.63 4.45 -3.12
C ALA A 160 -17.59 5.15 -2.23
N ALA A 161 -17.47 4.73 -0.96
CA ALA A 161 -16.48 5.30 -0.03
C ALA A 161 -15.04 5.11 -0.54
N ASN A 162 -14.74 3.93 -1.10
CA ASN A 162 -13.43 3.64 -1.70
C ASN A 162 -13.18 4.45 -2.97
N LEU A 163 -14.19 4.63 -3.83
CA LEU A 163 -14.09 5.45 -5.02
C LEU A 163 -13.80 6.91 -4.67
N VAL A 164 -14.58 7.50 -3.75
CA VAL A 164 -14.40 8.88 -3.30
C VAL A 164 -12.99 9.06 -2.75
N SER A 165 -12.53 8.15 -1.90
CA SER A 165 -11.18 8.19 -1.34
C SER A 165 -10.08 8.11 -2.41
N SER A 166 -10.25 7.25 -3.42
CA SER A 166 -9.28 7.13 -4.51
C SER A 166 -9.26 8.40 -5.37
N LEU A 167 -10.43 9.01 -5.61
CA LEU A 167 -10.56 10.22 -6.42
C LEU A 167 -9.98 11.45 -5.71
N THR A 168 -10.18 11.60 -4.40
CA THR A 168 -9.58 12.70 -3.63
C THR A 168 -8.06 12.63 -3.66
N MET A 169 -7.49 11.44 -3.46
CA MET A 169 -6.05 11.23 -3.52
C MET A 169 -5.48 11.48 -4.92
N TRP A 170 -6.16 11.00 -5.97
CA TRP A 170 -5.77 11.26 -7.35
C TRP A 170 -5.79 12.75 -7.71
N ARG A 171 -6.82 13.49 -7.27
CA ARG A 171 -6.92 14.95 -7.45
C ARG A 171 -5.78 15.67 -6.73
N ALA A 172 -5.47 15.28 -5.49
CA ALA A 172 -4.38 15.87 -4.73
C ALA A 172 -3.01 15.70 -5.44
N VAL A 173 -2.76 14.53 -6.03
CA VAL A 173 -1.55 14.29 -6.83
C VAL A 173 -1.52 15.19 -8.07
N ARG A 174 -2.64 15.35 -8.78
CA ARG A 174 -2.72 16.23 -9.97
C ARG A 174 -2.45 17.70 -9.64
N GLN A 175 -3.01 18.21 -8.54
CA GLN A 175 -2.82 19.61 -8.14
C GLN A 175 -1.35 19.93 -7.83
N ARG A 176 -0.61 19.01 -7.21
CA ARG A 176 0.83 19.19 -6.96
C ARG A 176 1.64 19.33 -8.24
N VAL A 177 1.36 18.52 -9.26
CA VAL A 177 2.04 18.59 -10.57
C VAL A 177 1.79 19.95 -11.25
N HIS A 178 0.58 20.48 -11.16
CA HIS A 178 0.27 21.80 -11.74
C HIS A 178 1.00 22.94 -11.00
N ALA A 179 1.02 22.91 -9.66
CA ALA A 179 1.72 23.92 -8.86
C ALA A 179 3.23 23.94 -9.14
N GLU A 180 3.87 22.77 -9.27
CA GLU A 180 5.30 22.69 -9.61
C GLU A 180 5.61 23.25 -11.00
N ARG A 181 4.73 23.06 -12.00
CA ARG A 181 4.95 23.59 -13.35
C ARG A 181 4.97 25.12 -13.37
N HIS A 182 4.05 25.77 -12.68
CA HIS A 182 3.99 27.23 -12.63
C HIS A 182 5.20 27.85 -11.91
N HIS A 183 5.73 27.16 -10.90
CA HIS A 183 6.89 27.64 -10.14
C HIS A 183 8.19 27.61 -10.94
N VAL A 184 8.32 26.68 -11.90
CA VAL A 184 9.49 26.61 -12.80
C VAL A 184 9.44 27.70 -13.87
N THR A 185 8.27 27.97 -14.46
CA THR A 185 8.15 28.97 -15.53
C THR A 185 8.26 30.42 -15.06
N GLY A 186 8.02 30.70 -13.77
CA GLY A 186 8.06 32.05 -13.22
C GLY A 186 9.43 32.49 -12.67
N ALA A 187 10.42 31.59 -12.60
CA ALA A 187 11.76 31.90 -12.10
C ALA A 187 12.72 32.40 -13.19
N ASP A 188 12.33 32.30 -14.46
CA ASP A 188 13.14 32.68 -15.64
C ASP A 188 12.76 34.05 -16.23
N SER A 189 11.97 34.87 -15.52
CA SER A 189 11.49 36.20 -15.95
C SER A 189 11.96 37.28 -15.00
#